data_AF-A0A663MU23-F1
#
_entry.id   AF-A0A663MU23-F1
#
_cell.length_a   1.000
_cell.length_b   1.000
_cell.length_c   1.000
_cell.angle_alpha   90.00
_cell.angle_beta   90.00
_cell.angle_gamma   90.00
#
_symmetry.space_group_name_H-M   'P 1'
#
loop_
_entity.id
_entity.type
_entity.pdbx_description
1 polymer ?
#
loop_
_entity_poly.entity_id
_entity_poly.type
_entity_poly.pdbx_seq_one_letter_code
_entity_poly.pdbx_strand_id
1 'polypeptide(L)'
;MRIFAPNHVVAKSRFWYFVSQLKKMKKSSGEIVYCGQVYEKSPLRVKNFGIWLRYDSRSGTHNMYREYRDLTTAGAVTQCYRDMGARHRARAHSIQIMKVEEIAASKCRRPAVKQFHDSKIKFPLPHRVLRRQHKPRFTTKRPNTFF
;
A
#
# COMPACT_ATOMS: atom_id res chain seq x y z
N MET A 1 0.83 -13.17 -13.93
CA MET A 1 1.42 -12.03 -13.21
C MET A 1 0.52 -11.64 -12.06
N ARG A 2 1.03 -11.14 -10.93
CA ARG A 2 0.20 -10.53 -9.87
C ARG A 2 0.04 -9.05 -10.17
N ILE A 3 -1.18 -8.63 -10.51
CA ILE A 3 -1.50 -7.23 -10.85
C ILE A 3 -2.37 -6.64 -9.75
N PHE A 4 -1.97 -5.49 -9.23
CA PHE A 4 -2.76 -4.71 -8.27
C PHE A 4 -3.55 -3.66 -9.02
N ALA A 5 -4.88 -3.75 -8.97
CA ALA A 5 -5.79 -2.88 -9.71
C ALA A 5 -7.14 -2.79 -8.98
N PRO A 6 -7.92 -1.71 -9.19
CA PRO A 6 -9.23 -1.55 -8.57
C PRO A 6 -10.29 -2.49 -9.16
N ASN A 7 -10.14 -2.93 -10.41
CA ASN A 7 -11.07 -3.84 -11.08
C ASN A 7 -10.35 -4.65 -12.17
N HIS A 8 -11.04 -5.63 -12.75
CA HIS A 8 -10.48 -6.52 -13.77
C HIS A 8 -10.14 -5.81 -15.08
N VAL A 9 -10.84 -4.73 -15.47
CA VAL A 9 -10.56 -3.98 -16.70
C VAL A 9 -9.17 -3.35 -16.62
N VAL A 10 -8.90 -2.64 -15.51
CA VAL A 10 -7.59 -2.04 -15.25
C VAL A 10 -6.52 -3.12 -15.06
N ALA A 11 -6.85 -4.25 -14.42
CA ALA A 11 -5.93 -5.37 -14.26
C ALA A 11 -5.45 -5.92 -15.62
N LYS A 12 -6.37 -6.18 -16.55
CA LYS A 12 -6.05 -6.65 -17.91
C LYS A 12 -5.22 -5.62 -18.68
N SER A 13 -5.55 -4.33 -18.56
CA SER A 13 -4.76 -3.25 -19.18
C SER A 13 -3.32 -3.20 -18.66
N ARG A 14 -3.14 -3.23 -17.33
CA ARG A 14 -1.81 -3.23 -16.70
C ARG A 14 -1.02 -4.51 -16.97
N PHE A 15 -1.68 -5.66 -17.09
CA PHE A 15 -1.04 -6.90 -17.54
C PHE A 15 -0.39 -6.71 -18.92
N TRP A 16 -1.13 -6.17 -19.90
CA TRP A 16 -0.62 -5.91 -21.24
C TRP A 16 0.52 -4.88 -21.25
N TYR A 17 0.41 -3.83 -20.43
CA TYR A 17 1.49 -2.86 -20.23
C TYR A 17 2.79 -3.55 -19.79
N PHE A 18 2.75 -4.40 -18.77
CA PHE A 18 3.96 -5.06 -18.28
C PHE A 18 4.47 -6.18 -19.20
N VAL A 19 3.59 -7.01 -19.76
CA VAL A 19 4.02 -8.13 -20.62
C VAL A 19 4.72 -7.62 -21.88
N SER A 20 4.26 -6.50 -22.46
CA SER A 20 4.90 -5.89 -23.63
C SER A 20 6.29 -5.31 -23.35
N GLN A 21 6.57 -4.92 -22.11
CA GLN A 21 7.91 -4.50 -21.67
C GLN A 21 8.84 -5.69 -21.41
N LEU A 22 8.31 -6.81 -20.94
CA LEU A 22 9.09 -8.00 -20.58
C LEU A 22 9.34 -8.94 -21.76
N LYS A 23 8.38 -9.04 -22.70
CA LYS A 23 8.38 -9.96 -23.83
C LYS A 23 7.78 -9.26 -25.06
N LYS A 24 8.13 -9.72 -26.26
CA LYS A 24 7.60 -9.21 -27.53
C LYS A 24 6.15 -9.69 -27.77
N MET A 25 5.22 -9.34 -26.88
CA MET A 25 3.82 -9.75 -26.93
C MET A 25 2.91 -8.53 -26.82
N LYS A 26 1.90 -8.43 -27.70
CA LYS A 26 0.92 -7.33 -27.72
C LYS A 26 -0.51 -7.88 -27.59
N LYS A 27 -1.44 -7.03 -27.17
CA LYS A 27 -2.88 -7.38 -27.06
C LYS A 27 -3.50 -7.84 -28.39
N SER A 28 -3.02 -7.33 -29.52
CA SER A 28 -3.52 -7.74 -30.84
C SER A 28 -3.04 -9.13 -31.27
N SER A 29 -1.92 -9.60 -30.71
CA SER A 29 -1.27 -10.86 -31.07
C SER A 29 -1.34 -11.89 -29.94
N GLY A 30 -2.23 -11.70 -28.97
CA GLY A 30 -2.33 -12.57 -27.80
C GLY A 30 -3.60 -12.28 -27.01
N GLU A 31 -4.00 -13.26 -26.20
CA GLU A 31 -5.23 -13.22 -25.43
C GLU A 31 -4.98 -13.53 -23.95
N ILE A 32 -5.92 -13.13 -23.09
CA ILE A 32 -5.85 -13.41 -21.65
C ILE A 32 -6.67 -14.67 -21.39
N VAL A 33 -5.99 -15.77 -21.08
CA VAL A 33 -6.62 -17.06 -20.76
C VAL A 33 -7.41 -17.00 -19.46
N TYR A 34 -6.86 -16.36 -18.42
CA TYR A 34 -7.51 -16.26 -17.10
C TYR A 34 -7.21 -14.94 -16.41
N CYS A 35 -8.21 -14.36 -15.74
CA CYS A 35 -8.10 -13.17 -14.93
C CYS A 35 -9.04 -13.27 -13.73
N GLY A 36 -8.53 -13.79 -12.61
CA GLY A 36 -9.25 -13.92 -11.34
C GLY A 36 -8.62 -13.11 -10.22
N GLN A 37 -9.44 -12.72 -9.24
CA GLN A 37 -8.97 -12.10 -8.01
C GLN A 37 -8.35 -13.17 -7.09
N VAL A 38 -7.14 -12.91 -6.61
CA VAL A 38 -6.49 -13.74 -5.59
C VAL A 38 -6.73 -13.11 -4.22
N TYR A 39 -7.52 -13.79 -3.39
CA TYR A 39 -7.82 -13.33 -2.03
C TYR A 39 -6.65 -13.59 -1.06
N GLU A 40 -6.59 -12.79 0.01
CA GLU A 40 -5.58 -12.94 1.05
C GLU A 40 -5.83 -14.23 1.84
N LYS A 41 -4.79 -15.05 2.03
CA LYS A 41 -4.91 -16.35 2.72
C LYS A 41 -5.17 -16.21 4.23
N SER A 42 -4.65 -15.17 4.86
CA SER A 42 -4.78 -14.93 6.30
C SER A 42 -5.04 -13.44 6.57
N PRO A 43 -6.27 -12.95 6.31
CA PRO A 43 -6.62 -11.53 6.43
C PRO A 43 -6.78 -11.05 7.88
N LEU A 44 -6.80 -11.96 8.86
CA LEU A 44 -6.95 -11.63 10.28
C LEU A 44 -5.60 -11.51 11.01
N ARG A 45 -4.49 -11.87 10.36
CA ARG A 45 -3.15 -11.83 10.95
C ARG A 45 -2.39 -10.62 10.42
N VAL A 46 -1.86 -9.79 11.31
CA VAL A 46 -1.01 -8.66 10.94
C VAL A 46 0.34 -9.16 10.44
N LYS A 47 0.79 -8.61 9.31
CA LYS A 47 2.03 -9.00 8.63
C LYS A 47 2.89 -7.77 8.36
N ASN A 48 4.16 -8.01 8.08
CA ASN A 48 5.03 -7.00 7.49
C ASN A 48 5.22 -7.36 6.02
N PHE A 49 5.03 -6.40 5.12
CA PHE A 49 5.20 -6.59 3.68
C PHE A 49 6.38 -5.76 3.18
N GLY A 50 7.34 -6.40 2.52
CA GLY A 50 8.35 -5.73 1.72
C GLY A 50 7.86 -5.52 0.31
N ILE A 51 7.96 -4.29 -0.18
CA ILE A 51 7.58 -3.89 -1.52
C ILE A 51 8.82 -3.34 -2.22
N TRP A 52 9.20 -4.02 -3.30
CA TRP A 52 10.18 -3.52 -4.26
C TRP A 52 9.41 -2.84 -5.38
N LEU A 53 9.68 -1.55 -5.54
CA LEU A 53 9.05 -0.73 -6.56
C LEU A 53 10.10 0.00 -7.38
N ARG A 54 9.73 0.30 -8.61
CA ARG A 54 10.38 1.30 -9.45
C ARG A 54 9.41 2.45 -9.62
N TYR A 55 9.89 3.68 -9.64
CA TYR A 55 9.05 4.81 -9.98
C TYR A 55 9.80 5.87 -10.77
N ASP A 56 9.04 6.64 -11.55
CA ASP A 56 9.56 7.78 -12.29
C ASP A 56 9.39 9.05 -11.44
N SER A 57 10.51 9.70 -11.15
CA SER A 57 10.57 11.05 -10.59
C SER A 57 10.46 12.09 -11.72
N ARG A 58 10.63 13.38 -11.39
CA ARG A 58 10.69 14.44 -12.41
C ARG A 58 11.97 14.41 -13.23
N SER A 59 13.03 13.79 -12.70
CA SER A 59 14.39 13.86 -13.27
C SER A 59 14.92 12.50 -13.72
N GLY A 60 14.27 11.39 -13.36
CA GLY A 60 14.74 10.06 -13.71
C GLY A 60 13.93 8.94 -13.08
N THR A 61 14.36 7.70 -13.33
CA THR A 61 13.70 6.50 -12.80
C THR A 61 14.52 5.94 -11.63
N HIS A 62 13.85 5.59 -10.54
CA HIS A 62 14.53 5.14 -9.32
C HIS A 62 13.87 3.89 -8.75
N ASN A 63 14.69 2.99 -8.21
CA ASN A 63 14.22 1.82 -7.48
C ASN A 63 14.10 2.15 -5.99
N MET A 64 13.10 1.60 -5.32
CA MET A 64 12.94 1.68 -3.87
C MET A 64 12.56 0.33 -3.28
N TYR A 65 13.00 0.14 -2.04
CA TYR A 65 12.48 -0.88 -1.15
C TYR A 65 11.75 -0.21 0.02
N ARG A 66 10.49 -0.58 0.25
CA ARG A 66 9.65 -0.04 1.34
C ARG A 66 8.98 -1.16 2.11
N GLU A 67 8.71 -0.91 3.38
CA GLU A 67 8.04 -1.87 4.27
C GLU A 67 6.74 -1.26 4.79
N TYR A 68 5.68 -2.05 4.78
CA TYR A 68 4.36 -1.68 5.30
C TYR A 68 3.86 -2.77 6.23
N ARG A 69 3.23 -2.37 7.35
CA ARG A 69 2.59 -3.30 8.28
C ARG A 69 1.09 -3.25 8.05
N ASP A 70 0.52 -4.35 7.56
CA ASP A 70 -0.89 -4.45 7.19
C ASP A 70 -1.39 -5.90 7.31
N LEU A 71 -2.71 -6.09 7.20
CA LEU A 71 -3.38 -7.38 7.23
C LEU A 71 -3.35 -8.10 5.87
N THR A 72 -3.37 -7.35 4.77
CA THR A 72 -3.50 -7.90 3.41
C THR A 72 -2.46 -7.33 2.45
N THR A 73 -2.10 -8.13 1.44
CA THR A 73 -1.16 -7.71 0.39
C THR A 73 -1.70 -6.50 -0.38
N ALA A 74 -3.01 -6.49 -0.69
CA ALA A 74 -3.66 -5.40 -1.41
C ALA A 74 -3.71 -4.10 -0.59
N GLY A 75 -3.98 -4.21 0.72
CA GLY A 75 -3.92 -3.10 1.66
C GLY A 75 -2.53 -2.47 1.71
N ALA A 76 -1.49 -3.29 1.86
CA ALA A 76 -0.09 -2.83 1.89
C ALA A 76 0.31 -2.09 0.60
N VAL A 77 -0.11 -2.58 -0.56
CA VAL A 77 0.13 -1.89 -1.85
C VAL A 77 -0.66 -0.59 -1.95
N THR A 78 -1.87 -0.55 -1.40
CA THR A 78 -2.67 0.69 -1.35
C THR A 78 -2.01 1.74 -0.46
N GLN A 79 -1.50 1.35 0.71
CA GLN A 79 -0.66 2.21 1.55
C GLN A 79 0.57 2.70 0.76
N CYS A 80 1.19 1.82 -0.03
CA CYS A 80 2.33 2.20 -0.85
C CYS A 80 2.02 3.28 -1.89
N TYR A 81 0.90 3.17 -2.61
CA TYR A 81 0.48 4.21 -3.54
C TYR A 81 0.22 5.55 -2.84
N ARG A 82 -0.43 5.53 -1.67
CA ARG A 82 -0.69 6.75 -0.88
C ARG A 82 0.61 7.39 -0.38
N ASP A 83 1.53 6.61 0.15
CA ASP A 83 2.80 7.12 0.70
C ASP A 83 3.73 7.67 -0.40
N MET A 84 3.77 7.01 -1.57
CA MET A 84 4.50 7.51 -2.73
C MET A 84 3.90 8.81 -3.28
N GLY A 85 2.57 8.94 -3.28
CA GLY A 85 1.89 10.19 -3.60
C GLY A 85 2.19 11.31 -2.58
N ALA A 86 2.18 10.98 -1.29
CA ALA A 86 2.39 11.96 -0.22
C ALA A 86 3.83 12.47 -0.15
N ARG A 87 4.82 11.57 -0.19
CA ARG A 87 6.24 11.94 0.00
C ARG A 87 6.93 12.39 -1.27
N HIS A 88 6.59 11.77 -2.40
CA HIS A 88 7.32 11.93 -3.66
C HIS A 88 6.46 12.54 -4.77
N ARG A 89 5.18 12.84 -4.50
CA ARG A 89 4.21 13.28 -5.52
C ARG A 89 4.13 12.34 -6.72
N ALA A 90 4.50 11.07 -6.52
CA ALA A 90 4.51 10.07 -7.56
C ALA A 90 3.06 9.63 -7.84
N ARG A 91 2.64 9.74 -9.09
CA ARG A 91 1.30 9.31 -9.53
C ARG A 91 1.28 7.81 -9.75
N ALA A 92 0.10 7.21 -9.65
CA ALA A 92 -0.06 5.76 -9.80
C ALA A 92 0.47 5.21 -11.14
N HIS A 93 0.39 5.99 -12.23
CA HIS A 93 0.91 5.57 -13.53
C HIS A 93 2.44 5.52 -13.58
N SER A 94 3.12 6.35 -12.78
CA SER A 94 4.59 6.43 -12.68
C SER A 94 5.18 5.38 -11.74
N ILE A 95 4.35 4.62 -11.01
CA ILE A 95 4.80 3.63 -10.03
C ILE A 95 4.61 2.22 -10.61
N GLN A 96 5.67 1.43 -10.56
CA GLN A 96 5.69 0.04 -10.97
C GLN A 96 6.02 -0.84 -9.76
N ILE A 97 5.06 -1.65 -9.32
CA ILE A 97 5.28 -2.64 -8.26
C ILE A 97 5.93 -3.88 -8.88
N MET A 98 7.16 -4.19 -8.48
CA MET A 98 7.92 -5.30 -9.04
C MET A 98 7.74 -6.58 -8.24
N LYS A 99 7.83 -6.49 -6.91
CA LYS A 99 7.69 -7.63 -6.01
C LYS A 99 7.03 -7.18 -4.71
N VAL A 100 6.16 -8.03 -4.17
CA VAL A 100 5.57 -7.88 -2.83
C VAL A 100 5.69 -9.21 -2.11
N GLU A 101 6.22 -9.17 -0.89
CA GLU A 101 6.51 -10.36 -0.10
C GLU A 101 6.22 -10.13 1.39
N GLU A 102 5.71 -11.15 2.08
CA GLU A 102 5.59 -11.15 3.55
C GLU A 102 6.98 -11.34 4.17
N ILE A 103 7.33 -10.54 5.17
CA ILE A 103 8.63 -10.51 5.81
C ILE A 103 8.50 -10.78 7.31
N ALA A 104 9.33 -11.71 7.80
CA ALA A 104 9.45 -11.99 9.23
C ALA A 104 10.01 -10.78 9.99
N ALA A 105 9.58 -10.59 11.24
CA ALA A 105 9.94 -9.42 12.05
C ALA A 105 11.47 -9.18 12.14
N SER A 106 12.27 -10.24 12.25
CA SER A 106 13.74 -10.16 12.33
C SER A 106 14.41 -9.60 11.06
N LYS A 107 13.76 -9.71 9.89
CA LYS A 107 14.29 -9.24 8.60
C LYS A 107 13.80 -7.84 8.21
N CYS A 108 12.94 -7.22 9.03
CA CYS A 108 12.49 -5.86 8.78
C CYS A 108 13.62 -4.86 8.98
N ARG A 109 13.74 -3.91 8.05
CA ARG A 109 14.81 -2.89 8.00
C ARG A 109 14.32 -1.52 8.40
N ARG A 110 13.02 -1.21 8.27
CA ARG A 110 12.50 0.14 8.51
C ARG A 110 12.17 0.35 9.99
N PRO A 111 12.77 1.34 10.68
CA PRO A 111 12.53 1.55 12.11
C PRO A 111 11.05 1.83 12.42
N ALA A 112 10.35 2.52 11.51
CA ALA A 112 8.91 2.79 11.63
C ALA A 112 8.05 1.50 11.68
N VAL A 113 8.52 0.39 11.10
CA VAL A 113 7.85 -0.92 11.20
C VAL A 113 8.36 -1.67 12.43
N LYS A 114 9.68 -1.64 12.68
CA LYS A 114 10.32 -2.34 13.81
C LYS A 114 9.84 -1.87 15.18
N GLN A 115 9.50 -0.59 15.35
CA GLN A 115 9.00 -0.07 16.63
C GLN A 115 7.69 -0.74 17.09
N PHE A 116 6.94 -1.35 16.16
CA PHE A 116 5.72 -2.10 16.48
C PHE A 116 5.97 -3.58 16.79
N HIS A 117 7.23 -4.03 16.84
CA HIS A 117 7.61 -5.41 17.13
C HIS A 117 7.97 -5.57 18.61
N ASP A 118 7.02 -5.27 19.47
CA ASP A 118 7.15 -5.47 20.92
C ASP A 118 5.93 -6.23 21.47
N SER A 119 6.21 -7.32 22.19
CA SER A 119 5.19 -8.16 22.84
C SER A 119 4.46 -7.46 23.98
N LYS A 120 5.09 -6.46 24.61
CA LYS A 120 4.54 -5.68 25.73
C LYS A 120 4.20 -4.24 25.30
N ILE A 121 4.00 -4.03 23.99
CA ILE A 121 3.76 -2.70 23.44
C ILE A 121 2.57 -2.02 24.14
N LYS A 122 2.83 -0.81 24.64
CA LYS A 122 1.84 0.01 25.34
C LYS A 122 2.04 1.46 24.97
N PHE A 123 0.96 2.13 24.57
CA PHE A 123 0.98 3.56 24.28
C PHE A 123 -0.38 4.18 24.63
N PRO A 124 -0.39 5.38 25.24
CA PRO A 124 -1.62 6.16 25.36
C PRO A 124 -1.99 6.80 24.00
N LEU A 125 -3.19 7.39 23.93
CA LEU A 125 -3.57 8.32 22.87
C LEU A 125 -3.60 9.73 23.48
N PRO A 126 -2.47 10.49 23.46
CA PRO A 126 -2.28 11.66 24.33
C PRO A 126 -3.27 12.80 24.09
N HIS A 127 -3.69 12.99 22.84
CA HIS A 127 -4.58 14.08 22.45
C HIS A 127 -5.66 13.56 21.50
N ARG A 128 -6.91 13.44 21.99
CA ARG A 128 -8.05 12.94 21.21
C ARG A 128 -8.90 14.09 20.71
N VAL A 129 -8.72 14.45 19.44
CA VAL A 129 -9.48 15.53 18.80
C VAL A 129 -10.96 15.14 18.65
N LEU A 130 -11.87 16.02 19.06
CA LEU A 130 -13.31 15.87 18.82
C LEU A 130 -13.58 15.88 17.30
N ARG A 131 -14.11 14.76 16.78
CA ARG A 131 -14.48 14.63 15.36
C ARG A 131 -15.87 15.17 15.04
N ARG A 132 -16.83 15.04 15.97
CA ARG A 132 -18.22 15.50 15.79
C ARG A 132 -18.38 16.97 16.19
N GLN A 133 -17.66 17.86 15.51
CA GLN A 133 -17.61 19.29 15.85
C GLN A 133 -18.93 20.03 15.57
N HIS A 134 -19.82 19.44 14.75
CA HIS A 134 -21.10 20.05 14.37
C HIS A 134 -22.31 19.38 15.05
N LYS A 135 -22.09 18.49 16.02
CA LYS A 135 -23.15 17.79 16.76
C LYS A 135 -22.79 17.71 18.25
N PRO A 136 -23.12 18.75 19.05
CA PRO A 136 -23.81 19.98 18.67
C PRO A 136 -22.87 20.99 17.99
N ARG A 137 -23.43 21.90 17.19
CA ARG A 137 -22.67 23.00 16.55
C ARG A 137 -22.33 24.13 17.52
N PHE A 138 -23.20 24.35 18.49
CA PHE A 138 -23.02 25.31 19.57
C PHE A 138 -23.24 24.60 20.90
N THR A 139 -22.36 24.86 21.87
CA THR A 139 -22.46 24.31 23.21
C THR A 139 -21.81 25.27 24.19
N THR A 140 -22.22 25.21 25.45
CA THR A 140 -21.66 26.03 26.53
C THR A 140 -20.39 25.41 27.12
N LYS A 141 -20.12 24.13 26.86
CA LYS A 141 -18.99 23.39 27.42
C LYS A 141 -17.86 23.27 26.40
N ARG A 142 -16.63 23.56 26.81
CA ARG A 142 -15.44 23.32 25.98
C ARG A 142 -15.18 21.81 25.85
N PRO A 143 -14.70 21.33 24.68
CA PRO A 143 -14.38 19.92 24.51
C PRO A 143 -13.20 19.51 25.39
N ASN A 144 -13.32 18.35 26.05
CA ASN A 144 -12.18 17.68 26.68
C ASN A 144 -11.44 16.84 25.63
N THR A 145 -10.10 16.84 25.66
CA THR A 145 -9.24 16.08 24.74
C THR A 145 -8.35 15.06 25.44
N PHE A 146 -8.39 15.00 26.78
CA PHE A 146 -7.67 14.03 27.62
C PHE A 146 -8.63 12.97 28.17
N PHE A 147 -8.38 11.70 27.81
CA PHE A 147 -9.22 10.54 28.15
C PHE A 147 -8.38 9.29 28.43
#